data_AF-X1LWH1-F1
#
_entry.id   AF-X1LWH1-F1
#
_cell.length_a   1.000
_cell.length_b   1.000
_cell.length_c   1.000
_cell.angle_alpha   90.00
_cell.angle_beta   90.00
_cell.angle_gamma   90.00
#
_symmetry.space_group_name_H-M   'P 1'
#
loop_
_entity.id
_entity.type
_entity.pdbx_description
1 polymer ?
#
loop_
_entity_poly.entity_id
_entity_poly.type
_entity_poly.pdbx_seq_one_letter_code
_entity_poly.pdbx_strand_id
1 'polypeptide(L)'
;MREILEKVVLITDAMRAAGLKEGTYDLGGQEVVVTKGQARLKDGTLAGSVLTMDKAVKNMVNKIGIQLPKAIQMASLTLRGL
;
A
#
# COMPACT_ATOMS: atom_id res chain seq x y z
N MET A 1 -19.89 -4.39 -12.58
CA MET A 1 -19.29 -3.69 -11.41
C MET A 1 -18.94 -4.64 -10.27
N ARG A 2 -19.89 -5.46 -9.74
CA ARG A 2 -19.60 -6.38 -8.61
C ARG A 2 -18.51 -7.41 -8.92
N GLU A 3 -18.51 -8.02 -10.10
CA GLU A 3 -17.54 -9.07 -10.46
C GLU A 3 -16.09 -8.57 -10.56
N ILE A 4 -15.87 -7.30 -10.93
CA ILE A 4 -14.50 -6.74 -11.01
C ILE A 4 -13.91 -6.58 -9.60
N LEU A 5 -14.71 -6.11 -8.63
CA LEU A 5 -14.27 -5.94 -7.24
C LEU A 5 -13.98 -7.27 -6.52
N GLU A 6 -14.54 -8.39 -7.00
CA GLU A 6 -14.17 -9.73 -6.53
C GLU A 6 -12.76 -10.16 -6.97
N LYS A 7 -12.12 -9.45 -7.90
CA LYS A 7 -10.79 -9.76 -8.42
C LYS A 7 -9.73 -8.72 -8.03
N VAL A 8 -10.07 -7.75 -7.18
CA VAL A 8 -9.14 -6.71 -6.72
C VAL A 8 -8.50 -7.13 -5.39
N VAL A 9 -7.17 -7.22 -5.39
CA VAL A 9 -6.34 -7.51 -4.21
C VAL A 9 -5.65 -6.24 -3.76
N LEU A 10 -5.67 -5.96 -2.46
CA LEU A 10 -4.87 -4.88 -1.89
C LEU A 10 -3.43 -5.35 -1.70
N ILE A 11 -2.49 -4.59 -2.26
CA ILE A 11 -1.06 -4.72 -1.96
C ILE A 11 -0.58 -3.42 -1.32
N THR A 12 0.44 -3.52 -0.46
CA THR A 12 1.10 -2.33 0.06
C THR A 12 2.18 -1.85 -0.88
N ASP A 13 2.87 -2.75 -1.59
CA ASP A 13 4.17 -2.47 -2.23
C ASP A 13 5.13 -1.77 -1.24
N ALA A 14 5.07 -2.19 0.02
CA ALA A 14 5.80 -1.55 1.11
C ALA A 14 7.29 -1.83 1.00
N MET A 15 8.09 -0.77 1.12
CA MET A 15 9.53 -0.86 1.33
C MET A 15 9.86 -0.76 2.83
N ARG A 16 11.12 -1.02 3.21
CA ARG A 16 11.55 -1.22 4.62
C ARG A 16 11.21 -0.09 5.61
N ALA A 17 10.87 1.08 5.11
CA ALA A 17 10.45 2.23 5.92
C ALA A 17 8.98 2.20 6.34
N ALA A 18 8.17 1.25 5.85
CA ALA A 18 6.77 1.15 6.25
C ALA A 18 6.65 0.92 7.77
N GLY A 19 5.94 1.84 8.45
CA GLY A 19 5.78 1.81 9.91
C GLY A 19 6.95 2.43 10.70
N LEU A 20 8.00 2.91 10.04
CA LEU A 20 9.11 3.61 10.67
C LEU A 20 8.94 5.14 10.60
N LYS A 21 9.85 5.86 11.26
CA LYS A 21 9.92 7.33 11.18
C LYS A 21 10.36 7.76 9.77
N GLU A 22 10.10 9.02 9.44
CA GLU A 22 10.68 9.63 8.24
C GLU A 22 12.21 9.62 8.31
N GLY A 23 12.85 9.50 7.16
CA GLY A 23 14.30 9.34 7.07
C GLY A 23 14.74 8.78 5.73
N THR A 24 16.04 8.45 5.66
CA THR A 24 16.66 7.88 4.46
C THR A 24 16.87 6.38 4.64
N TYR A 25 16.48 5.60 3.63
CA TYR A 25 16.48 4.15 3.65
C TYR A 25 17.04 3.58 2.35
N ASP A 26 17.55 2.35 2.42
CA ASP A 26 18.00 1.61 1.24
C ASP A 26 16.86 0.82 0.58
N LEU A 27 16.84 0.82 -0.74
CA LEU A 27 16.01 -0.10 -1.53
C LEU A 27 16.83 -0.60 -2.73
N GLY A 28 17.36 -1.82 -2.64
CA GLY A 28 18.11 -2.42 -3.74
C GLY A 28 19.40 -1.69 -4.08
N GLY A 29 20.09 -1.12 -3.08
CA GLY A 29 21.30 -0.33 -3.26
C GLY A 29 21.06 1.14 -3.61
N GLN A 30 19.80 1.57 -3.72
CA GLN A 30 19.43 2.95 -3.99
C GLN A 30 18.96 3.66 -2.72
N GLU A 31 19.40 4.91 -2.57
CA GLU A 31 18.97 5.78 -1.48
C GLU A 31 17.57 6.31 -1.73
N VAL A 32 16.65 6.01 -0.82
CA VAL A 32 15.24 6.44 -0.84
C VAL A 32 14.98 7.37 0.33
N VAL A 33 14.49 8.57 0.05
CA VAL A 33 14.06 9.55 1.04
C VAL A 33 12.57 9.35 1.32
N VAL A 34 12.24 9.13 2.59
CA VAL A 34 10.86 9.03 3.07
C VAL A 34 10.48 10.30 3.78
N THR A 35 9.54 11.04 3.21
CA THR A 35 8.96 12.23 3.84
C THR A 35 7.50 12.42 3.45
N LYS A 36 6.70 12.95 4.38
CA LYS A 36 5.25 13.19 4.20
C LYS A 36 4.50 11.95 3.69
N GLY A 37 4.91 10.78 4.18
CA GLY A 37 4.32 9.48 3.82
C GLY A 37 4.62 8.99 2.39
N GLN A 38 5.64 9.53 1.73
CA GLN A 38 6.05 9.11 0.37
C GLN A 38 7.50 8.66 0.37
N ALA A 39 7.80 7.57 -0.35
CA ALA A 39 9.15 7.06 -0.57
C ALA A 39 9.62 7.44 -1.98
N ARG A 40 10.69 8.24 -2.09
CA ARG A 40 11.20 8.73 -3.37
C ARG A 40 12.71 8.61 -3.50
N LEU A 41 13.19 8.31 -4.70
CA LEU A 41 14.60 8.45 -5.08
C LEU A 41 14.99 9.94 -5.16
N LYS A 42 16.30 10.21 -5.31
CA LYS A 42 16.85 11.58 -5.41
C LYS A 42 16.28 12.38 -6.59
N ASP A 43 15.94 11.72 -7.68
CA ASP A 43 15.31 12.32 -8.87
C ASP A 43 13.80 12.56 -8.70
N GLY A 44 13.22 12.17 -7.55
CA GLY A 44 11.81 12.29 -7.24
C GLY A 44 10.96 11.08 -7.65
N THR A 45 11.53 10.06 -8.31
CA THR A 45 10.82 8.83 -8.70
C THR A 45 10.28 8.09 -7.47
N LEU A 46 9.04 7.55 -7.54
CA LEU A 46 8.49 6.73 -6.45
C LEU A 46 9.24 5.41 -6.34
N ALA A 47 9.60 5.02 -5.11
CA ALA A 47 10.37 3.81 -4.81
C ALA A 47 9.62 2.94 -3.81
N GLY A 48 8.63 2.21 -4.30
CA GLY A 48 7.67 1.48 -3.47
C GLY A 48 6.80 2.44 -2.65
N SER A 49 6.30 1.95 -1.51
CA SER A 49 5.46 2.71 -0.60
C SER A 49 5.87 2.56 0.87
N VAL A 50 5.30 3.40 1.73
CA VAL A 50 5.32 3.21 3.20
C VAL A 50 3.92 2.91 3.75
N LEU A 51 3.03 2.40 2.89
CA LEU A 51 1.67 2.03 3.23
C LEU A 51 1.65 0.75 4.07
N THR A 52 0.86 0.74 5.13
CA THR A 52 0.57 -0.46 5.92
C THR A 52 -0.81 -1.02 5.55
N MET A 53 -1.02 -2.34 5.72
CA MET A 53 -2.26 -2.98 5.25
C MET A 53 -3.51 -2.45 5.96
N ASP A 54 -3.42 -2.12 7.26
CA ASP A 54 -4.50 -1.46 8.01
C ASP A 54 -4.87 -0.10 7.41
N LYS A 55 -3.88 0.70 6.99
CA LYS A 55 -4.10 1.98 6.30
C LYS A 55 -4.69 1.77 4.90
N ALA A 56 -4.29 0.71 4.19
CA ALA A 56 -4.87 0.35 2.90
C ALA A 56 -6.38 0.07 3.05
N VAL A 57 -6.77 -0.77 4.01
CA VAL A 57 -8.17 -1.06 4.34
C VAL A 57 -8.91 0.22 4.75
N LYS A 58 -8.33 1.04 5.63
CA LYS A 58 -8.91 2.32 6.07
C LYS A 58 -9.14 3.28 4.90
N ASN A 59 -8.22 3.34 3.93
CA ASN A 59 -8.38 4.17 2.73
C ASN A 59 -9.53 3.66 1.85
N MET A 60 -9.67 2.34 1.67
CA MET A 60 -10.80 1.78 0.90
C MET A 60 -12.15 2.14 1.51
N VAL A 61 -12.26 2.11 2.83
CA VAL A 61 -13.50 2.48 3.52
C VAL A 61 -13.74 3.98 3.45
N ASN A 62 -12.77 4.79 3.88
CA ASN A 62 -13.02 6.21 4.13
C ASN A 62 -12.88 7.10 2.88
N LYS A 63 -12.06 6.70 1.90
CA LYS A 63 -11.80 7.51 0.70
C LYS A 63 -12.55 7.00 -0.53
N ILE A 64 -12.74 5.69 -0.63
CA ILE A 64 -13.39 5.06 -1.79
C ILE A 64 -14.84 4.68 -1.50
N GLY A 65 -15.21 4.47 -0.23
CA GLY A 65 -16.57 4.11 0.17
C GLY A 65 -16.88 2.61 0.07
N ILE A 66 -15.87 1.74 0.04
CA ILE A 66 -16.06 0.29 0.09
C ILE A 66 -16.45 -0.13 1.51
N GLN A 67 -17.48 -0.97 1.64
CA GLN A 67 -17.89 -1.50 2.94
C GLN A 67 -16.74 -2.29 3.60
N LEU A 68 -16.59 -2.14 4.92
CA LEU A 68 -15.49 -2.76 5.67
C LEU A 68 -15.34 -4.27 5.42
N PRO A 69 -16.40 -5.11 5.43
CA PRO A 69 -16.25 -6.54 5.14
C PRO A 69 -15.63 -6.81 3.76
N LYS A 70 -15.99 -5.99 2.75
CA LYS A 70 -15.46 -6.11 1.40
C LYS A 70 -14.00 -5.66 1.33
N ALA A 71 -13.65 -4.56 2.00
CA ALA A 71 -12.26 -4.10 2.08
C ALA A 71 -11.35 -5.13 2.78
N ILE A 72 -11.84 -5.81 3.83
CA ILE A 72 -11.14 -6.91 4.50
C ILE A 72 -10.97 -8.09 3.54
N GLN A 73 -12.01 -8.47 2.79
CA GLN A 73 -11.92 -9.53 1.79
C GLN A 73 -10.81 -9.24 0.76
N MET A 74 -10.74 -8.00 0.25
CA MET A 74 -9.71 -7.54 -0.69
C MET A 74 -8.28 -7.65 -0.13
N ALA A 75 -8.12 -7.56 1.19
CA ALA A 75 -6.83 -7.65 1.89
C ALA A 75 -6.46 -9.07 2.36
N SER A 76 -7.30 -10.08 2.13
CA SER A 76 -7.12 -11.42 2.74
C SER A 76 -7.55 -12.60 1.85
N LEU A 77 -8.79 -12.59 1.35
CA LEU A 77 -9.44 -13.75 0.74
C LEU A 77 -9.51 -13.70 -0.79
N THR A 78 -9.35 -12.52 -1.40
CA THR A 78 -9.52 -12.35 -2.87
C THR A 78 -8.53 -13.18 -3.70
N LEU A 79 -7.38 -13.58 -3.15
CA LEU A 79 -6.40 -14.43 -3.83
C LEU A 79 -6.83 -15.91 -4.00
N ARG A 80 -8.04 -16.30 -3.58
CA ARG A 80 -8.52 -17.68 -3.70
C ARG A 80 -8.74 -18.04 -5.18
N GLY A 81 -7.78 -18.75 -5.78
CA GLY A 81 -7.87 -19.27 -7.15
C GLY A 81 -6.83 -18.71 -8.14
N LEU A 82 -5.83 -17.97 -7.67
CA LEU A 82 -4.48 -18.07 -8.23
C LEU A 82 -3.82 -19.38 -7.76
#